data_AF-A0A966W780-F1
#
_entry.id   AF-A0A966W780-F1
#
_cell.length_a   1.000
_cell.length_b   1.000
_cell.length_c   1.000
_cell.angle_alpha   90.00
_cell.angle_beta   90.00
_cell.angle_gamma   90.00
#
_symmetry.space_group_name_H-M   'P 1'
#
loop_
_entity.id
_entity.type
_entity.pdbx_description
1 polymer ?
#
loop_
_entity_poly.entity_id
_entity_poly.type
_entity_poly.pdbx_seq_one_letter_code
_entity_poly.pdbx_strand_id
1 'polypeptide(L)'
;EVVGKGQKYGIVTRYCGHGVGRRLHEEPSVPNVGVPGTGVPLVTGLVIAIEPMFTLGRADTVELKDGWTVKTRDGSLAAHFEHTVAMTDDGPSILTLP
;
A
#
# COMPACT_ATOMS: atom_id res chain seq x y z
N GLU A 1 -0.48 -7.47 -6.09
CA GLU A 1 -1.37 -8.57 -6.56
C GLU A 1 -0.67 -9.93 -6.78
N VAL A 2 0.31 -10.05 -7.68
CA VAL A 2 0.93 -11.34 -8.06
C VAL A 2 1.47 -12.12 -6.85
N VAL A 3 2.21 -11.45 -5.97
CA VAL A 3 2.76 -12.05 -4.74
C VAL A 3 1.66 -12.58 -3.82
N GLY A 4 0.67 -11.73 -3.49
CA GLY A 4 -0.42 -12.11 -2.58
C GLY A 4 -1.28 -13.25 -3.13
N LYS A 5 -1.72 -13.18 -4.39
CA LYS A 5 -2.51 -14.24 -5.02
C LYS A 5 -1.73 -15.55 -5.15
N GLY A 6 -0.45 -15.48 -5.50
CA GLY A 6 0.42 -16.66 -5.61
C GLY A 6 0.53 -17.45 -4.30
N GLN A 7 0.43 -16.76 -3.15
CA GLN A 7 0.47 -17.37 -1.82
C GLN A 7 -0.92 -17.56 -1.19
N LYS A 8 -2.00 -17.33 -1.95
CA LYS A 8 -3.40 -17.44 -1.49
C LYS A 8 -3.77 -16.49 -0.34
N TYR A 9 -3.14 -15.32 -0.28
CA TYR A 9 -3.51 -14.26 0.67
C TYR A 9 -4.61 -13.37 0.10
N GLY A 10 -5.47 -12.87 1.00
CA GLY A 10 -6.30 -11.70 0.71
C GLY A 10 -5.44 -10.45 0.59
N ILE A 11 -5.85 -9.52 -0.28
CA ILE A 11 -5.16 -8.25 -0.52
C ILE A 11 -6.17 -7.13 -0.26
N VAL A 12 -5.95 -6.33 0.78
CA VAL A 12 -6.86 -5.24 1.12
C VAL A 12 -6.76 -4.15 0.04
N THR A 13 -7.91 -3.75 -0.51
CA THR A 13 -7.99 -2.75 -1.60
C THR A 13 -8.67 -1.44 -1.20
N ARG A 14 -9.29 -1.39 -0.01
CA ARG A 14 -9.94 -0.18 0.52
C ARG A 14 -8.94 0.87 1.03
N TYR A 15 -7.70 0.45 1.28
CA TYR A 15 -6.58 1.27 1.70
C TYR A 15 -5.43 1.04 0.72
N CYS A 16 -4.65 2.08 0.49
CA CYS A 16 -3.59 2.11 -0.50
C CYS A 16 -2.46 3.02 -0.02
N GLY A 17 -1.29 2.88 -0.64
CA GLY A 17 -0.25 3.88 -0.49
C GLY A 17 -0.63 5.22 -1.08
N HIS A 18 0.26 6.18 -0.90
CA HIS A 18 0.02 7.56 -1.22
C HIS A 18 1.33 8.27 -1.57
N GLY A 19 1.24 9.42 -2.24
CA GLY A 19 2.35 10.39 -2.25
C GLY A 19 2.61 10.90 -0.84
N VAL A 20 3.87 11.12 -0.49
CA VAL A 20 4.27 11.59 0.84
C VAL A 20 5.46 12.53 0.75
N GLY A 21 5.43 13.61 1.53
CA GLY A 21 6.52 14.58 1.52
C GLY A 21 6.17 15.80 2.34
N ARG A 22 5.66 16.85 1.67
CA ARG A 22 5.24 18.08 2.38
C ARG A 22 3.97 17.88 3.19
N ARG A 23 3.12 16.95 2.77
CA ARG A 23 1.95 16.47 3.51
C ARG A 23 2.12 14.99 3.79
N LEU A 24 1.45 14.53 4.86
CA LEU A 24 1.42 13.12 5.23
C LEU A 24 0.82 12.28 4.10
N HIS A 25 -0.38 12.66 3.63
CA HIS A 25 -1.04 12.06 2.49
C HIS A 25 -1.17 13.09 1.37
N GLU A 26 -0.67 12.77 0.19
CA GLU A 26 -0.87 13.52 -1.06
C GLU A 26 -0.97 12.59 -2.27
N GLU A 27 -1.34 13.13 -3.43
CA GLU A 27 -1.33 12.35 -4.67
C GLU A 27 0.09 11.89 -5.04
N PRO A 28 0.25 10.75 -5.72
CA PRO A 28 -0.80 9.87 -6.21
C PRO A 28 -1.26 8.85 -5.18
N SER A 29 -2.52 8.38 -5.29
CA SER A 29 -2.90 7.10 -4.69
C SER A 29 -2.09 5.95 -5.31
N VAL A 30 -1.62 5.00 -4.49
CA VAL A 30 -0.80 3.84 -4.90
C VAL A 30 -1.49 2.52 -4.51
N PRO A 31 -2.41 1.99 -5.35
CA PRO A 31 -3.17 0.79 -5.04
C PRO A 31 -2.34 -0.49 -4.93
N ASN A 32 -2.75 -1.40 -4.04
CA ASN A 32 -2.10 -2.71 -3.83
C ASN A 32 -2.38 -3.76 -4.95
N VAL A 33 -3.30 -3.42 -5.84
CA VAL A 33 -3.71 -4.18 -7.03
C VAL A 33 -3.77 -3.24 -8.22
N GLY A 34 -3.42 -3.73 -9.40
CA GLY A 34 -3.34 -2.88 -10.58
C GLY A 34 -2.87 -3.63 -11.81
N VAL A 35 -2.98 -2.96 -12.96
CA VAL A 35 -2.54 -3.51 -14.25
C VAL A 35 -1.12 -3.01 -14.53
N PRO A 36 -0.15 -3.91 -14.79
CA PRO A 36 1.22 -3.51 -15.14
C PRO A 36 1.24 -2.51 -16.31
N GLY A 37 2.07 -1.47 -16.20
CA GLY A 37 2.21 -0.42 -17.22
C GLY A 37 1.10 0.64 -17.23
N THR A 38 0.26 0.69 -16.19
CA THR A 38 -0.77 1.71 -16.01
C THR A 38 -0.52 2.54 -14.75
N GLY A 39 -1.27 3.62 -14.57
CA GLY A 39 -1.14 4.52 -13.42
C GLY A 39 -0.36 5.79 -13.75
N VAL A 40 0.05 6.51 -12.70
CA VAL A 40 0.80 7.76 -12.82
C VAL A 40 2.26 7.48 -13.19
N PRO A 41 2.88 8.24 -14.11
CA PRO A 41 4.29 8.12 -14.40
C PRO A 41 5.15 8.35 -13.15
N LEU A 42 6.10 7.45 -12.89
CA LEU A 42 7.11 7.61 -11.86
C LEU A 42 8.21 8.53 -12.39
N VAL A 43 8.30 9.75 -11.87
CA VAL A 43 9.25 10.78 -12.31
C VAL A 43 10.14 11.23 -11.15
N THR A 44 11.35 11.69 -11.45
CA THR A 44 12.29 12.20 -10.45
C THR A 44 11.63 13.24 -9.54
N GLY A 45 11.85 13.12 -8.23
CA GLY A 45 11.30 13.99 -7.20
C GLY A 45 9.94 13.54 -6.65
N LEU A 46 9.29 12.56 -7.27
CA LEU A 46 8.11 11.90 -6.68
C LEU A 46 8.55 11.02 -5.51
N VAL A 47 7.82 11.13 -4.39
CA VAL A 47 8.03 10.28 -3.21
C VAL A 47 6.69 9.64 -2.84
N ILE A 48 6.68 8.32 -2.68
CA ILE A 48 5.48 7.53 -2.42
C ILE A 48 5.68 6.55 -1.27
N ALA A 49 4.62 6.29 -0.53
CA ALA A 49 4.49 5.15 0.37
C ALA A 49 4.02 3.93 -0.42
N ILE A 50 4.72 2.81 -0.25
CA ILE A 50 4.30 1.49 -0.73
C ILE A 50 3.98 0.66 0.51
N GLU A 51 2.70 0.38 0.73
CA GLU A 51 2.18 -0.08 2.02
C GLU A 51 1.16 -1.25 1.90
N PRO A 52 1.58 -2.42 1.39
CA PRO A 52 0.66 -3.54 1.19
C PRO A 52 0.16 -4.14 2.50
N MET A 53 -1.16 -4.37 2.56
CA MET A 53 -1.83 -5.11 3.63
C MET A 53 -2.33 -6.46 3.10
N PHE A 54 -1.80 -7.55 3.65
CA PHE A 54 -2.21 -8.92 3.33
C PHE A 54 -3.02 -9.54 4.46
N THR A 55 -3.94 -10.43 4.13
CA THR A 55 -4.75 -11.19 5.10
C THR A 55 -4.62 -12.69 4.85
N LEU A 56 -4.68 -13.49 5.92
CA LEU A 56 -4.72 -14.96 5.80
C LEU A 56 -6.08 -15.46 5.26
N GLY A 57 -7.14 -14.68 5.43
CA GLY A 57 -8.49 -14.98 4.97
C GLY A 57 -8.93 -14.07 3.81
N ARG A 58 -10.14 -13.55 3.90
CA ARG A 58 -10.72 -12.63 2.91
C ARG A 58 -10.10 -11.23 3.03
N ALA A 59 -10.15 -10.48 1.94
CA ALA A 59 -9.66 -9.10 1.88
C ALA A 59 -10.61 -8.08 2.52
N ASP A 60 -11.86 -8.48 2.78
CA ASP A 60 -12.90 -7.59 3.29
C ASP A 60 -12.55 -7.07 4.69
N THR A 61 -12.75 -5.77 4.91
CA THR A 61 -12.52 -5.12 6.19
C THR A 61 -13.80 -4.50 6.77
N VAL A 62 -13.71 -4.15 8.03
CA VAL A 62 -14.71 -3.36 8.75
C VAL A 62 -14.00 -2.35 9.65
N GLU A 63 -14.41 -1.09 9.56
CA GLU A 63 -14.02 -0.04 10.50
C GLU A 63 -14.87 -0.15 11.76
N LEU A 64 -14.24 -0.04 12.93
CA LEU A 64 -14.93 -0.11 14.20
C LEU A 64 -15.58 1.23 14.56
N LYS A 65 -16.39 1.22 15.61
CA LYS A 65 -17.14 2.40 16.08
C LYS A 65 -16.25 3.55 16.58
N ASP A 66 -14.95 3.31 16.77
CA ASP A 66 -13.99 4.36 17.11
C ASP A 66 -13.60 5.23 15.91
N GLY A 67 -14.00 4.86 14.69
CA GLY A 67 -13.74 5.60 13.46
C GLY A 67 -12.30 5.47 12.94
N TRP A 68 -11.49 4.55 13.50
CA TRP A 68 -10.08 4.39 13.15
C TRP A 68 -9.64 2.95 13.03
N THR A 69 -10.05 2.09 13.96
CA THR A 69 -9.58 0.71 13.98
C THR A 69 -10.20 -0.07 12.83
N VAL A 70 -9.36 -0.65 11.99
CA VAL A 70 -9.77 -1.52 10.88
C VAL A 70 -9.46 -2.96 11.22
N LYS A 71 -10.46 -3.84 11.07
CA LYS A 71 -10.29 -5.29 11.23
C LYS A 71 -10.67 -6.03 9.95
N THR A 72 -10.09 -7.21 9.76
CA THR A 72 -10.60 -8.20 8.80
C THR A 72 -12.02 -8.58 9.20
N ARG A 73 -12.92 -8.66 8.20
CA ARG A 73 -14.34 -8.94 8.44
C ARG A 73 -14.56 -10.38 8.93
N ASP A 74 -13.68 -11.30 8.54
CA ASP A 74 -13.72 -12.71 8.93
C ASP A 74 -12.90 -13.03 10.19
N GLY A 75 -12.25 -12.03 10.80
CA GLY A 75 -11.41 -12.21 11.99
C GLY A 75 -10.04 -12.86 11.73
N SER A 76 -9.67 -13.10 10.47
CA SER A 76 -8.35 -13.63 10.11
C SER A 76 -7.21 -12.64 10.44
N LEU A 77 -5.99 -13.16 10.61
CA LEU A 77 -4.82 -12.31 10.81
C LEU A 77 -4.51 -11.48 9.56
N ALA A 78 -4.01 -10.28 9.79
CA ALA A 78 -3.49 -9.39 8.75
C ALA A 78 -2.06 -8.98 9.08
N ALA A 79 -1.28 -8.73 8.03
CA ALA A 79 0.06 -8.16 8.13
C ALA A 79 0.16 -6.94 7.23
N HIS A 80 0.84 -5.92 7.71
CA HIS A 80 1.09 -4.66 7.02
C HIS A 80 2.59 -4.36 7.07
N PHE A 81 3.13 -3.85 5.98
CA PHE A 81 4.50 -3.35 5.92
C PHE A 81 4.54 -2.15 4.98
N GLU A 82 5.42 -1.19 5.28
CA GLU A 82 5.51 0.05 4.54
C GLU A 82 6.96 0.47 4.31
N HIS A 83 7.22 1.00 3.11
CA HIS A 83 8.40 1.81 2.85
C HIS A 83 8.04 3.11 2.13
N THR A 84 8.77 4.17 2.48
CA THR A 84 8.78 5.41 1.70
C THR A 84 9.88 5.33 0.65
N VAL A 85 9.52 5.54 -0.62
CA VAL A 85 10.42 5.40 -1.76
C VAL A 85 10.45 6.71 -2.56
N ALA A 86 11.64 7.26 -2.73
CA ALA A 86 11.88 8.42 -3.57
C ALA A 86 12.32 8.00 -4.97
N MET A 87 11.68 8.55 -6.01
CA MET A 87 12.16 8.42 -7.38
C MET A 87 13.29 9.44 -7.60
N THR A 88 14.47 8.95 -7.94
CA THR A 88 15.66 9.77 -8.23
C THR A 88 16.13 9.55 -9.66
N ASP A 89 17.04 10.39 -10.15
CA ASP A 89 17.63 10.23 -11.48
C ASP A 89 18.44 8.92 -11.60
N ASP A 90 18.95 8.39 -10.48
CA ASP A 90 19.69 7.13 -10.41
C ASP A 90 18.78 5.91 -10.15
N GLY A 91 17.46 6.12 -10.09
CA GLY A 91 16.45 5.10 -9.80
C GLY A 91 15.74 5.28 -8.45
N PRO A 92 14.92 4.31 -8.03
CA PRO A 92 14.18 4.40 -6.76
C PRO A 92 15.11 4.21 -5.55
N SER A 93 15.00 5.08 -4.56
CA SER A 93 15.70 5.01 -3.27
C SER A 93 14.73 4.77 -2.13
N ILE A 94 14.98 3.77 -1.29
CA ILE A 94 14.17 3.48 -0.11
C ILE A 94 14.68 4.35 1.05
N LEU A 95 13.84 5.26 1.55
CA LEU A 95 14.22 6.25 2.55
C LEU A 95 14.11 5.74 3.99
N THR A 96 13.42 4.63 4.20
CA THR A 96 13.10 4.09 5.54
C THR A 96 13.76 2.74 5.80
N LEU A 97 14.92 2.49 5.18
CA LEU A 97 15.81 1.40 5.60
C LEU A 97 16.53 1.75 6.92
N PRO A 98 16.92 0.75 7.73
CA PRO A 98 17.67 0.97 8.98
C PRO A 98 19.04 1.64 8.80
#